data_AF-A0A957VT69-F1
#
_entry.id   AF-A0A957VT69-F1
#
_cell.length_a   1.000
_cell.length_b   1.000
_cell.length_c   1.000
_cell.angle_alpha   90.00
_cell.angle_beta   90.00
_cell.angle_gamma   90.00
#
_symmetry.space_group_name_H-M   'P 1'
#
loop_
_entity.id
_entity.type
_entity.pdbx_description
1 polymer ?
#
loop_
_entity_poly.entity_id
_entity_poly.type
_entity_poly.pdbx_seq_one_letter_code
_entity_poly.pdbx_strand_id
1 'polypeptide(L)'
;YPGVISFAYMTSHRSVGCSCGTSYFYVSPYGDIMSCDFNHAQFGNALERPLYQIWDDLSTRPDFQQAKWGGCKIKSSDFLGNGHHQSTNGIKPKVN
;
A
#
# COMPACT_ATOMS: atom_id res chain seq x y z
N TYR A 1 6.88 -10.86 -22.95
CA TYR A 1 5.96 -11.98 -22.70
C TYR A 1 5.07 -11.58 -21.52
N PRO A 2 3.73 -11.57 -21.62
CA PRO A 2 2.88 -11.20 -20.49
C PRO A 2 2.89 -12.31 -19.43
N GLY A 3 3.20 -11.96 -18.19
CA GLY A 3 3.04 -12.87 -17.05
C GLY A 3 1.58 -12.92 -16.60
N VAL A 4 1.04 -14.11 -16.38
CA VAL A 4 -0.29 -14.28 -15.79
C VAL A 4 -0.13 -14.53 -14.30
N ILE A 5 -0.71 -13.67 -13.47
CA ILE A 5 -0.77 -13.86 -12.01
C ILE A 5 -2.16 -14.33 -11.62
N SER A 6 -2.25 -15.52 -11.03
CA SER A 6 -3.48 -15.97 -10.35
C SER A 6 -3.55 -15.34 -8.97
N PHE A 7 -4.19 -14.17 -8.88
CA PHE A 7 -4.27 -13.40 -7.63
C PHE A 7 -4.95 -14.20 -6.50
N ALA A 8 -5.97 -15.00 -6.82
CA ALA A 8 -6.65 -15.85 -5.85
C ALA A 8 -5.71 -16.93 -5.27
N TYR A 9 -4.83 -17.52 -6.09
CA TYR A 9 -3.85 -18.48 -5.60
C TYR A 9 -2.76 -17.79 -4.76
N MET A 10 -2.21 -16.68 -5.26
CA MET A 10 -1.15 -15.91 -4.60
C MET A 10 -1.58 -15.42 -3.21
N THR A 11 -2.82 -14.95 -3.07
CA THR A 11 -3.35 -14.46 -1.79
C THR A 11 -3.92 -15.56 -0.86
N SER A 12 -3.94 -16.82 -1.29
CA SER A 12 -4.42 -17.94 -0.48
C SER A 12 -3.37 -18.43 0.52
N HIS A 13 -3.79 -19.28 1.47
CA HIS A 13 -2.89 -19.98 2.39
C HIS A 13 -1.93 -20.98 1.72
N ARG A 14 -2.09 -21.23 0.40
CA ARG A 14 -1.19 -22.10 -0.38
C ARG A 14 -0.02 -21.34 -1.01
N SER A 15 0.06 -20.03 -0.79
CA SER A 15 1.08 -19.15 -1.34
C SER A 15 1.43 -18.03 -0.35
N VAL A 16 1.93 -16.92 -0.86
CA VAL A 16 2.59 -15.87 -0.06
C VAL A 16 1.64 -14.90 0.63
N GLY A 17 0.36 -14.88 0.27
CA GLY A 17 -0.59 -13.89 0.77
C GLY A 17 -0.48 -12.55 0.04
N CYS A 18 -1.41 -11.63 0.32
CA CYS A 18 -1.33 -10.25 -0.18
C CYS A 18 -0.17 -9.52 0.51
N SER A 19 0.86 -9.16 -0.24
CA SER A 19 2.08 -8.51 0.24
C SER A 19 2.14 -7.00 -0.07
N CYS A 20 1.01 -6.38 -0.46
CA CYS A 20 0.95 -4.95 -0.72
C CYS A 20 1.32 -4.16 0.54
N GLY A 21 2.12 -3.12 0.37
CA GLY A 21 2.73 -2.32 1.44
C GLY A 21 3.73 -3.07 2.34
N THR A 22 3.90 -4.39 2.17
CA THR A 22 4.85 -5.21 2.95
C THR A 22 6.13 -5.48 2.17
N SER A 23 6.00 -5.91 0.91
CA SER A 23 7.14 -6.32 0.08
C SER A 23 7.20 -5.57 -1.25
N TYR A 24 6.13 -4.84 -1.59
CA TYR A 24 6.09 -3.95 -2.73
C TYR A 24 5.13 -2.78 -2.49
N PHE A 25 5.27 -1.76 -3.32
CA PHE A 25 4.40 -0.60 -3.41
C PHE A 25 4.31 -0.18 -4.88
N TYR A 26 3.39 0.75 -5.17
CA TYR A 26 3.26 1.36 -6.48
C TYR A 26 3.61 2.85 -6.39
N VAL A 27 4.26 3.37 -7.45
CA VAL A 27 4.62 4.78 -7.58
C VAL A 27 3.87 5.36 -8.77
N SER A 28 3.09 6.42 -8.55
CA SER A 28 2.43 7.14 -9.64
C SER A 28 3.46 7.92 -10.48
N PRO A 29 3.13 8.32 -11.72
CA PRO A 29 3.97 9.23 -12.50
C PRO A 29 4.22 10.59 -11.81
N TYR A 30 3.39 10.96 -10.83
CA TYR A 30 3.52 12.18 -10.04
C TYR A 30 4.29 11.98 -8.74
N GLY A 31 4.82 10.77 -8.50
CA GLY A 31 5.63 10.43 -7.33
C GLY A 31 4.84 9.88 -6.14
N ASP A 32 3.51 9.77 -6.22
CA ASP A 32 2.70 9.28 -5.10
C ASP A 32 2.93 7.81 -4.84
N ILE A 33 3.14 7.45 -3.58
CA ILE A 33 3.34 6.08 -3.12
C ILE A 33 2.01 5.50 -2.64
N MET A 34 1.57 4.43 -3.28
CA MET A 34 0.41 3.61 -2.89
C MET A 34 0.89 2.21 -2.46
N SER A 35 0.13 1.51 -1.62
CA SER A 35 0.52 0.16 -1.18
C SER A 35 0.46 -0.89 -2.30
N CYS A 36 -0.37 -0.67 -3.32
CA CYS A 36 -0.36 -1.39 -4.60
C CYS A 36 -1.03 -0.55 -5.70
N ASP A 37 -0.97 -1.02 -6.93
CA ASP A 37 -1.61 -0.47 -8.13
C ASP A 37 -3.14 -0.58 -8.15
N PHE A 38 -3.74 -1.36 -7.25
CA PHE A 38 -5.20 -1.54 -7.14
C PHE A 38 -5.87 -0.63 -6.11
N ASN A 39 -5.13 0.30 -5.48
CA ASN A 39 -5.70 1.28 -4.57
C ASN A 39 -5.06 2.66 -4.73
N HIS A 40 -5.82 3.70 -4.46
CA HIS A 40 -5.37 5.09 -4.58
C HIS A 40 -5.09 5.76 -3.22
N ALA A 41 -4.98 4.97 -2.15
CA ALA A 41 -4.58 5.53 -0.85
C ALA A 41 -3.10 5.93 -0.92
N GLN A 42 -2.83 7.21 -0.66
CA GLN A 42 -1.49 7.75 -0.72
C GLN A 42 -0.81 7.64 0.65
N PHE A 43 0.46 7.21 0.65
CA PHE A 43 1.29 7.03 1.84
C PHE A 43 2.53 7.95 1.87
N GLY A 44 2.67 8.79 0.85
CA GLY A 44 3.69 9.82 0.70
C GLY A 44 3.99 10.09 -0.76
N ASN A 45 4.92 11.02 -1.03
CA ASN A 45 5.37 11.35 -2.39
C ASN A 45 6.90 11.34 -2.47
N ALA A 46 7.45 10.63 -3.45
CA ALA A 46 8.90 10.46 -3.65
C ALA A 46 9.62 11.74 -4.10
N LEU A 47 8.89 12.75 -4.60
CA LEU A 47 9.42 14.07 -4.94
C LEU A 47 9.56 14.98 -3.72
N GLU A 48 8.87 14.66 -2.61
CA GLU A 48 8.84 15.49 -1.40
C GLU A 48 9.72 14.94 -0.28
N ARG A 49 9.83 13.60 -0.16
CA ARG A 49 10.61 12.96 0.90
C ARG A 49 11.36 11.72 0.40
N PRO A 50 12.51 11.36 1.01
CA PRO A 50 13.28 10.19 0.61
C PRO A 50 12.44 8.90 0.66
N LEU A 51 12.53 8.11 -0.41
CA LEU A 51 11.71 6.91 -0.59
C LEU A 51 11.79 5.91 0.58
N TYR A 52 12.98 5.74 1.17
CA TYR A 52 13.16 4.83 2.31
C TYR A 52 12.33 5.24 3.53
N GLN A 53 12.16 6.55 3.79
CA GLN A 53 11.33 7.03 4.89
C GLN A 53 9.85 6.73 4.63
N ILE A 54 9.43 6.81 3.36
CA ILE A 54 8.06 6.46 2.96
C ILE A 54 7.81 4.98 3.15
N TRP A 55 8.79 4.17 2.75
CA TRP A 55 8.72 2.73 2.87
C TRP A 55 8.73 2.27 4.33
N ASP A 56 9.59 2.84 5.18
CA ASP A 56 9.63 2.54 6.61
C ASP A 56 8.30 2.92 7.28
N ASP A 57 7.75 4.11 6.99
CA ASP A 57 6.44 4.52 7.48
C ASP A 57 5.30 3.64 6.99
N LEU A 58 5.36 3.14 5.77
CA LEU A 58 4.34 2.28 5.20
C LEU A 58 4.40 0.88 5.81
N SER A 59 5.58 0.28 5.77
CA SER A 59 5.83 -1.11 6.19
C SER A 59 5.76 -1.31 7.70
N THR A 60 5.81 -0.25 8.51
CA THR A 60 5.59 -0.34 9.97
C THR A 60 4.13 -0.21 10.39
N ARG A 61 3.21 0.15 9.48
CA ARG A 61 1.77 0.25 9.81
C ARG A 61 1.18 -1.12 10.11
N PRO A 62 0.24 -1.23 11.07
CA PRO A 62 -0.44 -2.48 11.38
C PRO A 62 -1.05 -3.19 10.16
N ASP A 63 -1.58 -2.42 9.20
CA ASP A 63 -2.18 -2.95 7.96
C ASP A 63 -1.16 -3.55 6.99
N PHE A 64 0.12 -3.17 7.11
CA PHE A 64 1.16 -3.42 6.10
C PHE A 64 2.41 -4.11 6.64
N GLN A 65 2.58 -4.27 7.95
CA GLN A 65 3.74 -4.93 8.56
C GLN A 65 3.93 -6.41 8.23
N GLN A 66 2.88 -7.09 7.75
CA GLN A 66 2.94 -8.50 7.37
C GLN A 66 2.02 -8.81 6.20
N ALA A 67 2.32 -9.87 5.44
CA ALA A 67 1.43 -10.34 4.40
C ALA A 67 0.11 -10.86 4.99
N LYS A 68 -0.99 -10.73 4.23
CA LYS A 68 -2.30 -11.24 4.63
C LYS A 68 -2.71 -12.43 3.78
N TRP A 69 -2.89 -13.60 4.40
CA TRP A 69 -3.50 -14.74 3.73
C TRP A 69 -5.03 -14.62 3.74
N GLY A 70 -5.66 -15.30 2.77
CA GLY A 70 -7.11 -15.39 2.68
C GLY A 70 -7.78 -14.19 2.02
N GLY A 71 -7.04 -13.40 1.22
CA GLY A 71 -7.62 -12.35 0.39
C GLY A 71 -6.77 -11.07 0.30
N CYS A 72 -7.40 -9.99 -0.17
CA CYS A 72 -6.76 -8.69 -0.35
C CYS A 72 -6.84 -7.84 0.94
N LYS A 73 -5.72 -7.23 1.35
CA LYS A 73 -5.69 -6.30 2.49
C LYS A 73 -6.61 -5.11 2.33
N ILE A 74 -6.59 -4.50 1.15
CA ILE A 74 -7.36 -3.28 0.83
C ILE A 74 -8.87 -3.55 0.83
N LYS A 75 -9.28 -4.79 0.61
CA LYS A 75 -10.69 -5.21 0.67
C LYS A 75 -11.14 -5.66 2.05
N SER A 76 -10.26 -5.60 3.07
CA SER A 76 -10.62 -6.02 4.41
C SER A 76 -11.50 -5.00 5.12
N SER A 77 -12.40 -5.48 5.99
CA SER A 77 -13.23 -4.63 6.84
C SER A 77 -12.39 -3.67 7.68
N ASP A 78 -11.26 -4.17 8.20
CA ASP A 78 -10.36 -3.41 9.07
C ASP A 78 -9.76 -2.23 8.29
N PHE A 79 -9.23 -2.48 7.10
CA PHE A 79 -8.68 -1.43 6.24
C PHE A 79 -9.74 -0.40 5.82
N LEU A 80 -10.96 -0.86 5.50
CA LEU A 80 -12.07 0.02 5.10
C LEU A 80 -12.59 0.86 6.29
N GLY A 81 -12.61 0.29 7.50
CA GLY A 81 -13.02 0.96 8.72
C GLY A 81 -12.03 2.02 9.21
N ASN A 82 -10.75 1.88 8.87
CA ASN A 82 -9.67 2.80 9.28
C ASN A 82 -9.62 4.12 8.48
N GLY A 83 -10.51 4.32 7.50
CA GLY A 83 -10.66 5.62 6.83
C GLY A 83 -9.49 6.02 5.92
N HIS A 84 -8.70 5.07 5.40
CA HIS A 84 -7.59 5.32 4.46
C HIS A 84 -8.03 5.89 3.09
N HIS A 85 -9.32 6.15 2.91
CA HIS A 85 -9.94 6.62 1.66
C HIS A 85 -9.78 8.12 1.40
N GLN A 86 -8.99 8.87 2.18
CA GLN A 86 -8.85 10.31 1.95
C GLN A 86 -7.40 10.81 2.07
N SER A 87 -6.81 11.12 0.91
CA SER A 87 -5.83 12.19 0.78
C SER A 87 -5.96 12.82 -0.60
N THR A 88 -7.08 13.48 -0.86
CA THR A 88 -7.15 14.52 -1.91
C THR A 88 -7.13 15.93 -1.32
N ASN A 89 -6.87 16.08 -0.01
CA ASN A 89 -6.76 17.40 0.62
C ASN A 89 -5.38 17.57 1.23
N GLY A 90 -4.50 18.22 0.45
CA GLY A 90 -3.44 19.10 0.92
C GLY A 90 -2.55 18.57 2.02
N ILE A 91 -1.34 18.15 1.64
CA ILE A 91 -0.17 18.26 2.49
C ILE A 91 -0.02 19.74 2.85
N LYS A 92 -0.62 20.16 3.96
CA LYS A 92 -0.18 21.38 4.62
C LYS A 92 1.12 21.02 5.35
N PRO A 93 2.25 21.68 5.05
CA PRO A 93 3.47 21.46 5.80
C PRO A 93 3.18 21.78 7.27
N LYS A 94 3.63 20.91 8.17
CA LYS A 94 3.74 21.25 9.60
C LYS A 94 4.67 22.46 9.68
N VAL A 95 4.11 23.64 9.91
CA VAL A 95 4.87 24.80 10.37
C VAL A 95 5.11 24.59 11.87
N ASN A 96 6.37 24.76 12.28
CA ASN A 96 6.85 24.66 13.66
C ASN A 96 5.98 25.39 14.68
#